data_AF-A0A9W5Y298-F1
#
_entry.id   AF-A0A9W5Y298-F1
#
_cell.length_a   1.000
_cell.length_b   1.000
_cell.length_c   1.000
_cell.angle_alpha   90.00
_cell.angle_beta   90.00
_cell.angle_gamma   90.00
#
_symmetry.space_group_name_H-M   'P 1'
#
loop_
_entity.id
_entity.type
_entity.pdbx_description
1 polymer ?
#
loop_
_entity_poly.entity_id
_entity_poly.type
_entity_poly.pdbx_seq_one_letter_code
_entity_poly.pdbx_strand_id
1 'polypeptide(L)'
;MLYDGIDTISEDSRVKAIIDLLTMDYDMSYESIALYSSISLSDVENFMKDTSSISFEKKYKLAVAAIFLHFLLKKEPNYDFTNNMK
;
A
#
# COMPACT_ATOMS: atom_id res chain seq x y z
N MET A 1 4.85 23.99 -5.36
CA MET A 1 4.42 23.08 -6.44
C MET A 1 4.51 21.61 -6.00
N LEU A 2 3.87 21.26 -4.88
CA LEU A 2 3.57 19.87 -4.50
C LEU A 2 2.08 19.56 -4.71
N TYR A 3 1.23 20.59 -4.63
CA TYR A 3 -0.23 20.50 -4.76
C TYR A 3 -0.67 20.00 -6.15
N ASP A 4 -0.10 20.55 -7.22
CA ASP A 4 -0.47 20.17 -8.60
C ASP A 4 -0.14 18.71 -8.94
N GLY A 5 0.88 18.12 -8.29
CA GLY A 5 1.26 16.72 -8.47
C GLY A 5 0.40 15.73 -7.65
N ILE A 6 -0.17 16.18 -6.53
CA ILE A 6 -1.06 15.35 -5.70
C ILE A 6 -2.38 15.11 -6.45
N ASP A 7 -2.96 16.14 -7.06
CA ASP A 7 -4.26 16.02 -7.73
C ASP A 7 -4.21 15.22 -9.06
N THR A 8 -3.02 14.90 -9.57
CA THR A 8 -2.86 14.11 -10.82
C THR A 8 -2.86 12.60 -10.60
N ILE A 9 -2.68 12.12 -9.36
CA ILE A 9 -2.64 10.69 -9.03
C ILE A 9 -3.87 10.32 -8.21
N SER A 10 -4.75 9.51 -8.82
CA SER A 10 -5.95 8.98 -8.16
C SER A 10 -5.62 8.20 -6.89
N GLU A 11 -6.54 8.22 -5.92
CA GLU A 11 -6.46 7.48 -4.67
C GLU A 11 -6.25 5.99 -4.92
N ASP A 12 -6.96 5.44 -5.91
CA ASP A 12 -6.83 4.06 -6.38
C ASP A 12 -5.39 3.75 -6.84
N SER A 13 -4.76 4.65 -7.59
CA SER A 13 -3.37 4.49 -8.02
C SER A 13 -2.38 4.51 -6.85
N ARG A 14 -2.67 5.30 -5.82
CA ARG A 14 -1.84 5.34 -4.60
C ARG A 14 -1.97 4.04 -3.80
N VAL A 15 -3.19 3.51 -3.66
CA VAL A 15 -3.41 2.22 -2.99
C VAL A 15 -2.70 1.10 -3.74
N LYS A 16 -2.80 1.07 -5.07
CA LYS A 16 -2.06 0.12 -5.91
C LYS A 16 -0.55 0.20 -5.68
N ALA A 17 0.02 1.42 -5.67
CA ALA A 17 1.44 1.62 -5.42
C ALA A 17 1.90 1.12 -4.03
N ILE A 18 1.06 1.31 -2.99
CA ILE A 18 1.35 0.77 -1.65
C ILE A 18 1.33 -0.76 -1.66
N ILE A 19 0.37 -1.38 -2.35
CA ILE A 19 0.30 -2.83 -2.49
C ILE A 19 1.53 -3.36 -3.23
N ASP A 20 1.93 -2.71 -4.33
CA ASP A 20 3.16 -3.06 -5.06
C ASP A 20 4.38 -2.99 -4.13
N LEU A 21 4.51 -1.93 -3.33
CA LEU A 21 5.56 -1.81 -2.32
C LEU A 21 5.51 -2.94 -1.27
N LEU A 22 4.33 -3.28 -0.76
CA LEU A 22 4.16 -4.41 0.17
C LEU A 22 4.60 -5.74 -0.43
N THR A 23 4.36 -5.96 -1.72
CA THR A 23 4.78 -7.18 -2.41
C THR A 23 6.28 -7.21 -2.71
N MET A 24 6.86 -6.07 -3.12
CA MET A 24 8.24 -6.00 -3.62
C MET A 24 9.26 -5.83 -2.49
N ASP A 25 8.96 -5.03 -1.48
CA ASP A 25 9.92 -4.66 -0.42
C ASP A 25 9.76 -5.53 0.83
N TYR A 26 8.58 -6.12 1.03
CA TYR A 26 8.24 -6.90 2.21
C TYR A 26 7.83 -8.35 1.89
N ASP A 27 7.99 -8.79 0.63
CA ASP A 27 7.66 -10.14 0.14
C ASP A 27 6.25 -10.62 0.53
N MET A 28 5.30 -9.68 0.65
CA MET A 28 3.95 -10.00 1.07
C MET A 28 3.14 -10.53 -0.12
N SER A 29 2.49 -11.68 0.03
CA SER A 29 1.65 -12.21 -1.05
C SER A 29 0.28 -11.52 -1.10
N TYR A 30 -0.39 -11.60 -2.25
CA TYR A 30 -1.77 -11.11 -2.38
C TYR A 30 -2.73 -11.86 -1.46
N GLU A 31 -2.48 -13.13 -1.14
CA GLU A 31 -3.23 -13.90 -0.16
C GLU A 31 -3.13 -13.28 1.25
N SER A 32 -1.92 -12.88 1.67
CA SER A 32 -1.73 -12.20 2.95
C SER A 32 -2.47 -10.87 2.98
N ILE A 33 -2.37 -10.07 1.91
CA ILE A 33 -3.07 -8.79 1.80
C ILE A 33 -4.59 -8.98 1.83
N ALA A 34 -5.10 -9.99 1.13
CA ALA A 34 -6.53 -10.36 1.13
C ALA A 34 -7.01 -10.76 2.54
N LEU A 35 -6.20 -11.55 3.26
CA LEU A 35 -6.49 -11.95 4.64
C LEU A 35 -6.60 -10.72 5.56
N TYR A 36 -5.63 -9.81 5.53
CA TYR A 36 -5.64 -8.60 6.38
C TYR A 36 -6.74 -7.60 6.00
N SER A 37 -7.11 -7.53 4.72
CA SER A 37 -8.19 -6.66 4.24
C SER A 37 -9.59 -7.29 4.36
N SER A 38 -9.69 -8.58 4.70
CA SER A 38 -10.97 -9.31 4.76
C SER A 38 -11.77 -9.24 3.45
N ILE A 39 -11.07 -9.34 2.31
CA ILE A 39 -11.66 -9.52 0.97
C ILE A 39 -11.08 -10.78 0.31
N SER A 40 -11.60 -11.20 -0.85
CA SER A 40 -11.06 -12.39 -1.52
C SER A 40 -9.72 -12.10 -2.20
N LEU A 41 -8.91 -13.13 -2.38
CA LEU A 41 -7.71 -13.06 -3.24
C LEU A 41 -8.06 -12.51 -4.63
N SER A 42 -9.15 -13.00 -5.23
CA SER A 42 -9.62 -12.53 -6.54
C SER A 42 -9.96 -11.05 -6.56
N ASP A 43 -10.47 -10.48 -5.46
CA ASP A 43 -10.73 -9.04 -5.36
C ASP A 43 -9.42 -8.24 -5.39
N VAL A 44 -8.38 -8.70 -4.69
CA VAL A 44 -7.04 -8.08 -4.73
C VAL A 44 -6.45 -8.17 -6.13
N GLU A 45 -6.43 -9.36 -6.73
CA GLU A 45 -5.89 -9.56 -8.08
C GLU A 45 -6.64 -8.72 -9.14
N ASN A 46 -7.96 -8.64 -9.04
CA ASN A 46 -8.78 -7.84 -9.94
C ASN A 46 -8.47 -6.35 -9.77
N PHE A 47 -8.40 -5.85 -8.54
CA PHE A 47 -8.02 -4.47 -8.27
C PHE A 47 -6.63 -4.12 -8.82
N MET A 48 -5.65 -5.02 -8.67
CA MET A 48 -4.30 -4.80 -9.17
C MET A 48 -4.24 -4.77 -10.71
N LYS A 49 -5.11 -5.50 -11.40
CA LYS A 49 -5.26 -5.44 -12.86
C LYS A 49 -6.01 -4.20 -13.34
N ASP A 50 -7.13 -3.91 -12.70
CA ASP A 50 -8.01 -2.78 -12.99
C ASP A 50 -8.60 -2.26 -11.68
N THR A 51 -8.22 -1.04 -11.30
CA THR A 51 -8.62 -0.46 -10.01
C THR A 51 -10.12 -0.18 -9.93
N SER A 52 -10.86 -0.19 -11.05
CA SER A 52 -12.31 -0.01 -11.08
C SER A 52 -13.12 -1.30 -10.91
N SER A 53 -12.45 -2.45 -10.85
CA SER A 53 -13.07 -3.79 -10.91
C SER A 53 -13.77 -4.26 -9.62
N ILE A 54 -13.54 -3.59 -8.49
CA ILE A 54 -14.14 -3.94 -7.20
C ILE A 54 -15.00 -2.81 -6.63
N SER A 55 -15.95 -3.18 -5.77
CA SER A 55 -16.85 -2.21 -5.14
C SER A 55 -16.11 -1.24 -4.22
N PHE A 56 -16.69 -0.06 -4.02
CA PHE A 56 -16.13 0.97 -3.14
C PHE A 56 -15.87 0.47 -1.71
N GLU A 57 -16.77 -0.35 -1.16
CA GLU A 57 -16.58 -0.96 0.17
C GLU A 57 -15.30 -1.83 0.22
N LYS A 58 -15.06 -2.64 -0.82
CA LYS A 58 -13.87 -3.49 -0.91
C LYS A 58 -12.61 -2.65 -1.10
N LYS A 59 -12.67 -1.58 -1.92
CA LYS A 59 -11.56 -0.62 -2.05
C LYS A 59 -11.20 0.00 -0.72
N TYR A 60 -12.20 0.42 0.06
CA TYR A 60 -11.97 0.99 1.39
C TYR A 60 -11.26 0.01 2.33
N LYS A 61 -11.75 -1.23 2.40
CA LYS A 61 -11.11 -2.28 3.22
C LYS A 61 -9.67 -2.56 2.80
N LEU A 62 -9.44 -2.67 1.49
CA LEU A 62 -8.11 -2.89 0.91
C LEU A 62 -7.16 -1.73 1.21
N ALA A 63 -7.61 -0.49 1.01
CA ALA A 63 -6.83 0.72 1.25
C ALA A 63 -6.41 0.85 2.71
N VAL A 64 -7.36 0.67 3.65
CA VAL A 64 -7.08 0.75 5.09
C VAL A 64 -6.05 -0.30 5.50
N ALA A 65 -6.23 -1.55 5.05
CA ALA A 65 -5.29 -2.62 5.37
C ALA A 65 -3.90 -2.37 4.78
N ALA A 66 -3.80 -2.00 3.50
CA ALA A 66 -2.53 -1.76 2.83
C ALA A 66 -1.74 -0.60 3.48
N ILE A 67 -2.40 0.51 3.79
CA ILE A 67 -1.76 1.65 4.46
C ILE A 67 -1.30 1.26 5.87
N PHE A 68 -2.14 0.54 6.62
CA PHE A 68 -1.81 0.12 7.97
C PHE A 68 -0.62 -0.86 7.98
N LEU A 69 -0.61 -1.83 7.06
CA LEU A 69 0.51 -2.75 6.87
C LEU A 69 1.79 -2.02 6.49
N HIS A 70 1.72 -1.06 5.57
CA HIS A 70 2.89 -0.25 5.21
C HIS A 70 3.44 0.52 6.43
N PHE A 71 2.56 1.13 7.23
CA PHE A 71 2.96 1.82 8.45
C PHE A 71 3.62 0.88 9.47
N LEU A 72 3.06 -0.32 9.69
CA LEU A 72 3.60 -1.30 10.63
C LEU A 72 4.97 -1.85 10.21
N LEU A 73 5.19 -2.00 8.91
CA LEU A 73 6.42 -2.60 8.36
C LEU A 73 7.49 -1.55 8.03
N LYS A 74 7.12 -0.27 7.99
CA LYS A 74 8.06 0.83 7.78
C LYS A 74 9.09 0.82 8.92
N LYS A 75 10.32 0.41 8.60
CA LYS A 75 11.45 0.55 9.52
C LYS A 75 11.71 2.04 9.76
N GLU A 76 11.79 2.44 11.02
CA GLU A 76 12.38 3.72 11.39
C GLU A 76 13.78 3.81 10.77
N PRO A 77 14.19 4.97 10.21
CA PRO A 77 15.58 5.15 9.84
C PRO A 77 16.41 4.98 11.13
N ASN A 78 17.29 3.98 11.16
CA ASN A 78 18.28 3.84 12.23
C ASN A 78 19.03 5.16 12.30
N TYR A 79 18.77 5.97 13.33
CA TYR A 79 19.56 7.16 13.60
C TYR A 79 20.97 6.69 13.95
N ASP A 80 21.89 6.80 13.00
CA ASP A 80 23.28 6.47 13.21
C ASP A 80 23.94 7.58 14.04
N PHE A 81 23.96 7.38 15.36
CA PHE A 81 24.62 8.29 16.31
C PHE A 81 26.12 8.47 16.03
N THR A 82 26.74 7.63 15.18
CA THR A 82 28.18 7.68 14.91
C THR A 82 28.59 8.70 13.82
N ASN A 83 27.65 9.21 13.02
CA ASN A 83 27.94 10.17 11.96
C ASN A 83 27.96 11.65 12.41
N ASN A 84 27.55 11.96 13.64
CA ASN A 84 27.44 13.34 14.15
C ASN A 84 28.53 13.72 15.17
N MET A 85 29.61 12.94 15.27
CA MET A 85 30.81 13.28 16.08
C MET A 85 32.07 13.38 15.21
N LYS A 86 31.98 14.01 14.04
CA LYS A 86 33.14 14.46 13.26
C LYS A 86 33.10 15.96 13.06
#